data_AF-A0A3E0P783-F1
#
_entry.id   AF-A0A3E0P783-F1
#
_cell.length_a   1.000
_cell.length_b   1.000
_cell.length_c   1.000
_cell.angle_alpha   90.00
_cell.angle_beta   90.00
_cell.angle_gamma   90.00
#
_symmetry.space_group_name_H-M   'P 1'
#
loop_
_entity.id
_entity.type
_entity.pdbx_description
1 polymer ?
#
loop_
_entity_poly.entity_id
_entity_poly.type
_entity_poly.pdbx_seq_one_letter_code
_entity_poly.pdbx_strand_id
1 'polypeptide(L)'
;MVDSSSGSDDGGVDVGGLTPINIRNLSIRCGHCGEYQTLVGFSGGAEWNVYRYECENGVCEPERSRTLVEVPSSLDEYAQRDPTWRGGRRHAGAEAEPSGD
;
A
#
# COMPACT_ATOMS: atom_id res chain seq x y z
N MET A 1 -19.56 -52.20 -11.23
CA MET A 1 -19.07 -51.53 -12.44
C MET A 1 -19.53 -50.10 -12.39
N VAL A 2 -18.60 -49.19 -12.67
CA VAL A 2 -18.66 -47.72 -12.77
C VAL A 2 -19.05 -46.92 -11.53
N ASP A 3 -17.98 -46.41 -10.92
CA ASP A 3 -17.90 -45.24 -10.03
C ASP A 3 -18.43 -43.99 -10.76
N SER A 4 -19.11 -43.10 -10.04
CA SER A 4 -19.50 -41.79 -10.56
C SER A 4 -19.38 -40.76 -9.45
N SER A 5 -18.14 -40.54 -9.01
CA SER A 5 -17.75 -39.40 -8.20
C SER A 5 -17.59 -38.18 -9.12
N SER A 6 -18.67 -37.42 -9.30
CA SER A 6 -18.63 -36.12 -9.99
C SER A 6 -18.02 -35.07 -9.07
N GLY A 7 -16.70 -34.93 -9.11
CA GLY A 7 -15.99 -33.77 -8.56
C GLY A 7 -16.21 -32.58 -9.47
N SER A 8 -16.95 -31.58 -8.99
CA SER A 8 -17.08 -30.27 -9.63
C SER A 8 -16.15 -29.30 -8.92
N ASP A 9 -14.85 -29.38 -9.22
CA ASP A 9 -13.87 -28.38 -8.85
C ASP A 9 -13.96 -27.21 -9.86
N ASP A 10 -15.03 -26.41 -9.76
CA ASP A 10 -15.10 -25.13 -10.48
C ASP A 10 -14.25 -24.11 -9.72
N GLY A 11 -12.95 -24.14 -9.99
CA GLY A 11 -12.00 -23.10 -9.59
C GLY A 11 -12.27 -21.82 -10.38
N GLY A 12 -13.42 -21.20 -10.14
CA GLY A 12 -13.74 -19.88 -10.67
C GLY A 12 -12.77 -18.85 -10.11
N VAL A 13 -11.78 -18.46 -10.91
CA VAL A 13 -11.06 -17.21 -10.65
C VAL A 13 -12.05 -16.08 -10.93
N ASP A 14 -12.51 -15.42 -9.87
CA ASP A 14 -13.32 -14.20 -9.98
C ASP A 14 -12.50 -13.16 -10.76
N VAL A 15 -12.86 -12.95 -12.02
CA VAL A 15 -12.42 -11.81 -12.83
C VAL A 15 -13.57 -10.81 -12.86
N GLY A 16 -14.05 -10.36 -11.70
CA GLY A 16 -15.30 -9.59 -11.61
C GLY A 16 -15.39 -8.55 -10.51
N GLY A 17 -14.59 -8.63 -9.45
CA GLY A 17 -14.54 -7.62 -8.39
C GLY A 17 -13.15 -7.02 -8.26
N LEU A 18 -12.92 -5.82 -8.83
CA LEU A 18 -11.72 -5.07 -8.49
C LEU A 18 -11.79 -4.74 -6.99
N THR A 19 -11.03 -5.48 -6.19
CA THR A 19 -10.94 -5.25 -4.76
C THR A 19 -10.33 -3.87 -4.51
N PRO A 20 -10.94 -3.05 -3.64
CA PRO A 20 -10.39 -1.75 -3.30
C PRO A 20 -8.95 -1.91 -2.79
N ILE A 21 -8.07 -1.03 -3.27
CA ILE A 21 -6.68 -0.94 -2.86
C ILE A 21 -6.62 0.05 -1.71
N ASN A 22 -6.12 -0.40 -0.57
CA ASN A 22 -5.80 0.46 0.55
C ASN A 22 -4.27 0.60 0.66
N ILE A 23 -3.76 1.80 0.39
CA ILE A 23 -2.31 2.09 0.42
C ILE A 23 -1.67 1.77 1.78
N ARG A 24 -2.44 1.79 2.88
CA ARG A 24 -1.94 1.44 4.22
C ARG A 24 -1.62 -0.05 4.39
N ASN A 25 -2.09 -0.89 3.48
CA ASN A 25 -1.80 -2.32 3.47
C ASN A 25 -0.51 -2.64 2.69
N LEU A 26 0.16 -1.63 2.13
CA LEU A 26 1.41 -1.80 1.40
C LEU A 26 2.59 -1.39 2.29
N SER A 27 3.61 -2.24 2.33
CA SER A 27 4.93 -1.89 2.84
C SER A 27 5.90 -1.70 1.70
N ILE A 28 6.55 -0.53 1.63
CA ILE A 28 7.54 -0.23 0.59
C ILE A 28 8.93 -0.34 1.20
N ARG A 29 9.81 -1.17 0.62
CA ARG A 29 11.19 -1.38 1.09
C ARG A 29 12.18 -0.80 0.09
N CYS A 30 13.17 -0.08 0.59
CA CYS A 30 14.22 0.53 -0.21
C CYS A 30 15.17 -0.55 -0.75
N GLY A 31 15.34 -0.57 -2.08
CA GLY A 31 16.29 -1.50 -2.73
C GLY A 31 17.77 -1.18 -2.45
N HIS A 32 18.08 0.00 -1.92
CA HIS A 32 19.45 0.40 -1.61
C HIS A 32 19.89 0.04 -0.19
N CYS A 33 19.17 0.52 0.82
CA CYS A 33 19.52 0.27 2.23
C CYS A 33 18.77 -0.90 2.87
N GLY A 34 17.76 -1.47 2.21
CA GLY A 34 16.95 -2.57 2.75
C GLY A 34 15.91 -2.16 3.80
N GLU A 35 15.90 -0.90 4.22
CA GLU A 35 14.95 -0.37 5.21
C GLU A 35 13.58 -0.03 4.59
N TYR A 36 12.56 0.06 5.43
CA TYR A 36 11.23 0.50 5.01
C TYR A 36 11.19 2.01 4.73
N GLN A 37 10.43 2.39 3.72
CA GLN A 37 10.20 3.79 3.37
C GLN A 37 8.94 4.31 4.04
N THR A 38 8.98 5.58 4.44
CA THR A 38 7.85 6.29 5.02
C THR A 38 7.09 7.03 3.95
N LEU A 39 5.75 7.01 4.02
CA LEU A 39 4.89 7.83 3.19
C LEU A 39 5.00 9.30 3.60
N VAL A 40 5.57 10.14 2.74
CA VAL A 40 5.84 11.57 3.00
C VAL A 40 4.90 12.53 2.27
N GLY A 41 4.18 12.07 1.24
CA GLY A 41 3.32 12.97 0.46
C GLY A 41 2.25 12.26 -0.35
N PHE A 42 1.22 13.03 -0.70
CA PHE A 42 0.08 12.60 -1.48
C PHE A 42 -0.28 13.66 -2.53
N SER A 43 -0.66 13.22 -3.73
CA SER A 43 -1.21 14.08 -4.78
C SER A 43 -2.37 13.35 -5.44
N GLY A 44 -3.59 13.85 -5.21
CA GLY A 44 -4.79 13.32 -5.82
C GLY A 44 -4.90 13.73 -7.29
N GLY A 45 -5.36 12.80 -8.13
CA GLY A 45 -5.56 13.03 -9.56
C GLY A 45 -6.91 12.48 -10.04
N ALA A 46 -7.31 12.89 -11.25
CA ALA A 46 -8.60 12.51 -11.82
C ALA A 46 -8.72 11.01 -12.09
N GLU A 47 -7.63 10.38 -12.53
CA GLU A 47 -7.58 8.95 -12.87
C GLU A 47 -6.66 8.16 -11.92
N TRP A 48 -5.60 8.79 -11.42
CA TRP A 48 -4.60 8.18 -10.55
C TRP A 48 -4.28 9.06 -9.35
N ASN A 49 -4.14 8.44 -8.19
CA ASN A 49 -3.61 9.02 -6.98
C ASN A 49 -2.14 8.65 -6.83
N VAL A 50 -1.31 9.63 -6.46
CA VAL A 50 0.14 9.44 -6.35
C VAL A 50 0.59 9.57 -4.89
N TYR A 51 1.26 8.55 -4.39
CA TYR A 51 1.86 8.49 -3.06
C TYR A 51 3.38 8.54 -3.15
N ARG A 52 4.00 9.37 -2.32
CA ARG A 52 5.46 9.57 -2.30
C ARG A 52 6.06 8.94 -1.05
N TYR A 53 6.93 7.97 -1.23
CA TYR A 53 7.65 7.29 -0.15
C TYR A 53 9.14 7.67 -0.17
N GLU A 54 9.73 7.88 1.01
CA GLU A 54 11.14 8.25 1.16
C GLU A 54 11.78 7.51 2.34
N CYS A 55 13.11 7.32 2.28
CA CYS A 55 13.87 6.75 3.40
C CYS A 55 14.21 7.84 4.43
N GLU A 56 13.91 7.62 5.70
CA GLU A 56 14.19 8.57 6.79
C GLU A 56 15.39 8.15 7.67
N ASN A 57 16.37 7.45 7.09
CA ASN A 57 17.50 6.88 7.85
C ASN A 57 18.82 7.65 7.73
N GLY A 58 18.86 8.73 6.94
CA GLY A 58 20.08 9.52 6.71
C GLY A 58 21.18 8.80 5.93
N VAL A 59 20.95 7.54 5.51
CA VAL A 59 21.87 6.75 4.67
C VAL A 59 21.56 6.97 3.20
N CYS A 60 20.27 6.98 2.85
CA CYS A 60 19.84 7.24 1.48
C CYS A 60 19.63 8.73 1.25
N GLU A 61 20.10 9.24 0.11
CA GLU A 61 19.62 10.53 -0.40
C GLU A 61 18.11 10.38 -0.70
N PRO A 62 17.22 11.16 -0.06
CA PRO A 62 15.78 10.98 -0.18
C PRO A 62 15.32 11.21 -1.62
N GLU A 63 15.92 12.15 -2.35
CA GLU A 63 15.58 12.43 -3.74
C GLU A 63 15.94 11.27 -4.69
N ARG A 64 16.97 10.47 -4.36
CA ARG A 64 17.41 9.31 -5.16
C ARG A 64 16.71 8.02 -4.78
N SER A 65 16.25 7.92 -3.54
CA SER A 65 15.55 6.74 -3.01
C SER A 65 14.02 6.90 -3.00
N ARG A 66 13.51 8.05 -3.45
CA ARG A 66 12.08 8.34 -3.52
C ARG A 66 11.35 7.34 -4.42
N THR A 67 10.31 6.73 -3.88
CA THR A 67 9.39 5.87 -4.64
C THR A 67 8.07 6.58 -4.85
N LEU A 68 7.55 6.54 -6.08
CA LEU A 68 6.20 6.99 -6.40
C LEU A 68 5.32 5.74 -6.59
N VAL A 69 4.21 5.69 -5.88
CA VAL A 69 3.21 4.63 -6.01
C VAL A 69 1.93 5.25 -6.54
N GLU A 70 1.46 4.75 -7.68
CA GLU A 70 0.24 5.21 -8.32
C GLU A 70 -0.87 4.19 -8.12
N VAL A 71 -2.02 4.65 -7.60
CA VAL A 71 -3.22 3.83 -7.38
C VAL A 71 -4.35 4.43 -8.20
N PRO A 72 -5.13 3.63 -8.96
CA PRO A 72 -6.29 4.16 -9.68
C PRO A 72 -7.24 4.83 -8.69
N SER A 73 -7.66 6.07 -8.97
CA SER A 73 -8.50 6.86 -8.06
C SER A 73 -9.84 6.17 -7.78
N SER A 74 -10.34 5.36 -8.71
CA SER A 74 -11.55 4.56 -8.56
C SER A 74 -11.41 3.39 -7.58
N LEU A 75 -10.19 2.90 -7.35
CA LEU A 75 -9.90 1.75 -6.49
C LEU A 75 -9.25 2.14 -5.16
N ASP A 76 -8.83 3.39 -5.01
CA ASP A 76 -8.14 3.89 -3.83
C ASP A 76 -9.10 4.17 -2.66
N GLU A 77 -9.34 3.15 -1.84
CA GLU A 77 -10.20 3.25 -0.66
C GLU A 77 -9.72 4.33 0.30
N TYR A 78 -8.40 4.49 0.42
CA TYR A 78 -7.82 5.39 1.40
C TYR A 78 -8.10 6.85 1.05
N ALA A 79 -7.83 7.24 -0.20
CA ALA A 79 -8.13 8.59 -0.68
C ALA A 79 -9.64 8.88 -0.71
N GLN A 80 -10.47 7.87 -0.97
CA GLN A 80 -11.93 8.02 -0.97
C GLN A 80 -12.50 8.26 0.44
N ARG A 81 -11.90 7.64 1.47
CA ARG A 81 -12.35 7.80 2.87
C ARG A 81 -11.90 9.10 3.51
N ASP A 82 -10.69 9.59 3.20
CA ASP A 82 -10.18 10.85 3.75
C ASP A 82 -9.52 11.72 2.66
N PRO A 83 -10.32 12.45 1.86
CA PRO A 83 -9.80 13.30 0.77
C PRO A 83 -9.03 14.53 1.29
N THR A 84 -9.13 14.82 2.59
CA THR A 84 -8.44 15.92 3.26
C THR A 84 -7.03 15.56 3.71
N TRP A 85 -6.67 14.29 3.75
CA TRP A 85 -5.34 13.86 4.18
C TRP A 85 -4.26 14.31 3.18
N ARG A 86 -3.19 14.91 3.70
CA ARG A 86 -2.11 15.54 2.90
C ARG A 86 -0.71 15.00 3.26
N GLY A 87 -0.65 13.86 3.97
CA GLY A 87 0.60 13.34 4.54
C GLY A 87 0.96 14.01 5.87
N GLY A 88 1.64 13.28 6.75
CA GLY A 88 2.26 13.83 7.96
C GLY A 88 1.52 13.59 9.28
N ARG A 89 1.72 12.42 9.88
CA ARG A 89 2.45 12.22 11.15
C ARG A 89 2.58 10.70 11.36
N ARG A 90 3.70 10.30 11.96
CA ARG A 90 4.16 8.91 12.11
C ARG A 90 3.03 7.95 12.52
N HIS A 91 3.12 6.73 11.99
CA HIS A 91 2.40 5.51 12.41
C HIS A 91 0.98 5.30 11.85
N ALA A 92 0.89 4.65 10.70
CA ALA A 92 -0.13 3.62 10.49
C ALA A 92 0.45 2.29 11.01
N GLY A 93 0.33 2.04 12.32
CA GLY A 93 0.54 0.69 12.90
C GLY A 93 1.86 0.39 13.63
N ALA A 94 2.65 1.38 14.04
CA ALA A 94 3.71 1.14 15.03
C ALA A 94 3.33 1.85 16.33
N GLU A 95 2.61 1.13 17.18
CA GLU A 95 2.67 1.34 18.63
C GLU A 95 4.13 1.20 19.04
N ALA A 96 4.82 2.34 19.23
CA ALA A 96 6.05 2.34 19.99
C ALA A 96 5.65 2.02 21.42
N GLU A 97 5.84 0.77 21.83
CA GLU A 97 5.75 0.38 23.23
C GLU A 97 6.69 1.29 24.03
N PRO A 98 6.20 2.02 25.05
CA PRO A 98 7.09 2.76 25.93
C PRO A 98 7.92 1.76 26.71
N SER A 99 9.20 1.67 26.39
CA SER A 99 10.23 1.07 27.23
C SER A 99 10.13 1.66 28.63
N GLY A 100 9.85 0.79 29.60
CA GLY A 100 9.63 1.15 30.99
C GLY A 100 10.88 1.64 31.73
N ASP A 101 10.60 2.30 32.85
CA ASP A 101 11.44 2.39 34.04
C ASP A 101 10.52 2.17 35.26
#